data_AF-A0ABD5ZJ32-F1
#
_entry.id   AF-A0ABD5ZJ32-F1
#
_cell.length_a   1.000
_cell.length_b   1.000
_cell.length_c   1.000
_cell.angle_alpha   90.00
_cell.angle_beta   90.00
_cell.angle_gamma   90.00
#
_symmetry.space_group_name_H-M   'P 1'
#
loop_
_entity.id
_entity.type
_entity.pdbx_description
1 polymer ?
#
loop_
_entity_poly.entity_id
_entity_poly.type
_entity_poly.pdbx_seq_one_letter_code
_entity_poly.pdbx_strand_id
1 'polypeptide(L)'
;MNTVQGLLDSLEIGHEASLIVKPPNRPDDRDDIDAFVVKTSPPYEFDDGSTTYRVVEDDGGYRVLSSQDVADPKRVRGELRTVVNMST
;
A
#
# COMPACT_ATOMS: atom_id res chain seq x y z
N MET A 1 1.18 11.60 16.80
CA MET A 1 0.89 10.26 16.27
C MET A 1 0.72 10.44 14.78
N ASN A 2 1.62 9.90 13.94
CA ASN A 2 1.46 10.04 12.49
C ASN A 2 0.30 9.15 12.04
N THR A 3 -0.68 9.74 11.36
CA THR A 3 -1.77 8.99 10.75
C THR A 3 -1.26 8.28 9.50
N VAL A 4 -1.94 7.21 9.06
CA VAL A 4 -1.61 6.54 7.79
C VAL A 4 -1.63 7.54 6.63
N GLN A 5 -2.60 8.46 6.61
CA GLN A 5 -2.67 9.56 5.65
C GLN A 5 -1.39 10.40 5.65
N GLY A 6 -0.96 10.90 6.82
CA GLY A 6 0.24 11.74 6.91
C GLY A 6 1.52 11.01 6.52
N LEU A 7 1.58 9.69 6.73
CA LEU A 7 2.68 8.86 6.25
C LEU A 7 2.66 8.73 4.73
N LEU A 8 1.51 8.47 4.13
CA LEU A 8 1.34 8.38 2.67
C LEU A 8 1.67 9.72 1.98
N ASP A 9 1.24 10.84 2.56
CA ASP A 9 1.51 12.19 2.05
C ASP A 9 3.00 12.57 2.13
N SER A 10 3.76 11.91 3.00
CA SER A 10 5.21 12.16 3.16
C SER A 10 6.09 11.35 2.21
N LEU A 11 5.49 10.47 1.40
CA LEU A 11 6.22 9.65 0.44
C LEU A 11 6.62 10.44 -0.81
N GLU A 12 7.74 10.04 -1.42
CA GLU A 12 8.25 10.60 -2.67
C GLU A 12 8.27 9.54 -3.77
N ILE A 13 7.98 9.95 -5.01
CA ILE A 13 7.99 9.03 -6.16
C ILE A 13 9.39 8.48 -6.38
N GLY A 14 9.48 7.17 -6.63
CA GLY A 14 10.73 6.45 -6.84
C GLY A 14 11.42 5.99 -5.56
N HIS A 15 10.91 6.35 -4.38
CA HIS A 15 11.42 5.84 -3.11
C HIS A 15 10.78 4.48 -2.78
N GLU A 16 11.55 3.64 -2.11
CA GLU A 16 11.08 2.36 -1.57
C GLU A 16 10.29 2.59 -0.27
N ALA A 17 9.14 1.93 -0.17
CA ALA A 17 8.30 1.94 1.01
C ALA A 17 7.77 0.53 1.33
N SER A 18 7.61 0.24 2.62
CA SER A 18 7.00 -1.00 3.09
C SER A 18 5.54 -0.74 3.51
N LEU A 19 4.59 -1.42 2.86
CA LEU A 19 3.18 -1.43 3.22
C LEU A 19 2.93 -2.53 4.26
N ILE A 20 2.51 -2.15 5.46
CA ILE A 20 2.17 -3.12 6.50
C ILE A 20 0.67 -3.40 6.44
N VAL A 21 0.32 -4.57 5.93
CA VAL A 21 -1.06 -4.95 5.58
C VAL A 21 -1.58 -6.03 6.53
N LYS A 22 -2.80 -5.86 7.03
CA LYS A 22 -3.52 -6.89 7.79
C LYS A 22 -4.40 -7.71 6.83
N PRO A 23 -4.10 -9.00 6.59
CA PRO A 23 -4.89 -9.82 5.67
C PRO A 23 -6.30 -10.10 6.23
N PRO A 24 -7.34 -10.16 5.39
CA PRO A 24 -8.73 -10.32 5.85
C PRO A 24 -8.99 -11.67 6.54
N ASN A 25 -8.27 -12.73 6.15
CA ASN A 25 -8.47 -14.09 6.65
C ASN A 25 -7.39 -14.53 7.66
N ARG A 26 -6.45 -13.65 8.01
CA ARG A 26 -5.35 -13.94 8.95
C ARG A 26 -5.18 -12.75 9.92
N PRO A 27 -6.10 -12.58 10.88
CA PRO A 27 -6.16 -11.37 11.71
C PRO A 27 -5.00 -11.21 12.70
N ASP A 28 -4.30 -12.31 13.01
CA ASP A 28 -3.13 -12.33 13.89
C ASP A 28 -1.81 -12.19 13.12
N ASP A 29 -1.87 -12.24 11.78
CA ASP A 29 -0.72 -12.06 10.89
C ASP A 29 -0.67 -10.65 10.31
N ARG A 30 0.47 -10.32 9.73
CA ARG A 30 0.65 -9.18 8.83
C ARG A 30 1.45 -9.60 7.59
N ASP A 31 1.15 -8.95 6.48
CA ASP A 31 1.97 -8.98 5.28
C ASP A 31 2.74 -7.66 5.19
N ASP A 32 4.06 -7.76 5.07
CA ASP A 32 4.94 -6.62 4.83
C ASP A 32 5.26 -6.64 3.32
N ILE A 33 4.88 -5.59 2.60
CA ILE A 33 5.03 -5.50 1.13
C ILE A 33 5.97 -4.36 0.79
N ASP A 34 7.16 -4.69 0.32
CA ASP A 34 8.17 -3.72 -0.10
C ASP A 34 7.98 -3.39 -1.59
N ALA A 35 7.80 -2.10 -1.90
CA ALA A 35 7.54 -1.64 -3.26
C ALA A 35 7.96 -0.17 -3.45
N PHE A 36 8.19 0.22 -4.69
CA PHE A 36 8.54 1.60 -5.04
C PHE A 36 7.29 2.45 -5.23
N VAL A 37 7.31 3.68 -4.73
CA VAL A 37 6.22 4.63 -4.89
C VAL A 37 6.14 5.09 -6.35
N VAL A 38 5.01 4.84 -7.00
CA VAL A 38 4.74 5.25 -8.39
C VAL A 38 3.80 6.46 -8.42
N LYS A 39 2.90 6.59 -7.45
CA LYS A 39 1.94 7.70 -7.38
C LYS A 39 1.65 8.10 -5.94
N THR A 40 1.84 9.39 -5.64
CA THR A 40 1.69 9.99 -4.30
C THR A 40 0.36 10.73 -4.09
N SER A 41 -0.63 10.50 -4.96
CA SER A 41 -1.99 11.07 -4.80
C SER A 41 -3.05 9.97 -4.85
N PRO A 42 -4.13 10.06 -4.04
CA PRO A 42 -5.17 9.05 -4.01
C PRO A 42 -5.76 8.71 -5.40
N PRO A 43 -5.99 7.42 -5.71
CA PRO A 43 -5.44 6.28 -4.98
C PRO A 43 -3.91 6.22 -5.16
N TYR A 44 -3.18 5.99 -4.07
CA TYR A 44 -1.71 5.87 -4.09
C TYR A 44 -1.31 4.57 -4.78
N GLU A 45 -0.19 4.57 -5.48
CA GLU A 45 0.28 3.41 -6.23
C GLU A 45 1.75 3.11 -5.95
N PHE A 46 2.02 1.82 -5.83
CA PHE A 46 3.33 1.25 -5.55
C PHE A 46 3.59 0.08 -6.51
N ASP A 47 4.84 -0.20 -6.83
CA ASP A 47 5.21 -1.27 -7.76
C ASP A 47 6.49 -1.98 -7.29
N ASP A 48 6.45 -3.31 -7.23
CA ASP A 48 7.60 -4.16 -6.84
C ASP A 48 8.36 -4.73 -8.06
N GLY A 49 8.00 -4.29 -9.27
CA GLY A 49 8.50 -4.80 -10.55
C GLY A 49 7.70 -5.97 -11.12
N SER A 50 6.77 -6.55 -10.36
CA SER A 50 5.91 -7.67 -10.78
C SER A 50 4.41 -7.43 -10.52
N THR A 51 4.08 -6.65 -9.49
CA THR A 51 2.74 -6.38 -9.01
C THR A 51 2.60 -4.89 -8.71
N THR A 52 1.56 -4.29 -9.25
CA THR A 52 1.16 -2.94 -8.85
C THR A 52 0.21 -3.03 -7.66
N TYR A 53 0.57 -2.36 -6.57
CA TYR A 53 -0.25 -2.21 -5.38
C TYR A 53 -0.93 -0.86 -5.37
N ARG A 54 -2.23 -0.84 -5.09
CA ARG A 54 -3.02 0.38 -5.00
C ARG A 54 -3.59 0.52 -3.59
N VAL A 55 -3.30 1.65 -2.94
CA VAL A 55 -3.89 2.01 -1.65
C VAL A 55 -5.07 2.93 -1.90
N VAL A 56 -6.25 2.48 -1.51
CA VAL A 56 -7.51 3.23 -1.61
C VAL A 56 -8.02 3.54 -0.21
N GLU A 57 -8.62 4.72 -0.05
CA GLU A 57 -9.41 5.04 1.13
C GLU A 57 -10.78 4.34 1.01
N ASP A 58 -11.25 3.74 2.11
CA ASP A 58 -12.57 3.09 2.25
C ASP A 58 -13.17 3.48 3.61
N ASP A 59 -14.44 3.14 3.87
CA ASP A 59 -15.17 3.53 5.09
C ASP A 59 -14.38 3.25 6.38
N GLY A 60 -13.72 4.30 6.91
CA GLY A 60 -12.96 4.28 8.16
C GLY A 60 -11.50 3.85 8.08
N GLY A 61 -10.90 3.68 6.89
CA GLY A 61 -9.48 3.31 6.78
C GLY A 61 -8.93 3.19 5.36
N TYR A 62 -7.82 2.47 5.23
CA TYR A 62 -7.13 2.26 3.95
C TYR A 62 -7.11 0.77 3.60
N ARG A 63 -7.32 0.46 2.32
CA ARG A 63 -7.25 -0.91 1.79
C ARG A 63 -6.16 -1.01 0.73
N VAL A 64 -5.41 -2.10 0.78
CA VAL A 64 -4.42 -2.44 -0.25
C VAL A 64 -5.04 -3.42 -1.24
N LEU A 65 -4.96 -3.05 -2.51
CA LEU A 65 -5.32 -3.87 -3.65
C LEU A 65 -4.04 -4.23 -4.43
N SER A 66 -4.01 -5.41 -5.05
CA SER A 66 -2.92 -5.82 -5.94
C SER A 66 -3.45 -6.16 -7.32
N SER A 67 -2.70 -5.80 -8.37
CA SER A 67 -2.95 -6.17 -9.76
C SER A 67 -1.65 -6.63 -10.41
N GLN A 68 -1.69 -7.71 -11.20
CA GLN A 68 -0.53 -8.16 -11.99
C GLN A 68 -0.51 -7.56 -13.41
N ASP A 69 -1.63 -6.99 -13.85
CA ASP A 69 -1.77 -6.25 -15.11
C ASP A 69 -2.81 -5.11 -14.96
N VAL A 70 -2.82 -4.12 -15.86
CA VAL A 70 -3.85 -3.07 -15.94
C VAL A 70 -5.22 -3.67 -16.27
N ALA A 71 -5.23 -4.78 -17.02
CA ALA A 71 -6.45 -5.52 -17.36
C ALA A 71 -6.92 -6.51 -16.28
N ASP A 72 -6.12 -6.73 -15.23
CA ASP A 72 -6.42 -7.74 -14.22
C ASP A 72 -7.44 -7.28 -13.17
N PRO A 73 -8.29 -8.21 -12.69
CA PRO A 73 -9.17 -7.92 -11.57
C PRO A 73 -8.34 -7.70 -10.31
N LYS A 74 -8.48 -6.51 -9.72
CA LYS A 74 -7.82 -6.15 -8.46
C LYS A 74 -8.21 -7.12 -7.35
N ARG A 75 -7.20 -7.69 -6.68
CA ARG A 75 -7.38 -8.56 -5.52
C ARG A 75 -7.18 -7.76 -4.24
N VAL A 76 -8.06 -7.95 -3.27
CA VAL A 76 -7.90 -7.35 -1.94
C VAL A 76 -6.77 -8.05 -1.20
N ARG A 77 -5.73 -7.31 -0.82
CA ARG A 77 -4.66 -7.81 0.05
C ARG A 77 -5.03 -7.68 1.52
N GLY A 78 -5.69 -6.58 1.89
CA GLY A 78 -6.15 -6.35 3.25
C GLY A 78 -6.19 -4.88 3.63
N GLU A 79 -6.30 -4.63 4.92
CA GLU A 79 -6.31 -3.28 5.50
C GLU A 79 -4.86 -2.77 5.66
N LEU A 80 -4.57 -1.56 5.18
CA LEU A 80 -3.28 -0.92 5.42
C LEU A 80 -3.24 -0.38 6.86
N ARG A 81 -2.30 -0.90 7.66
CA ARG A 81 -2.14 -0.50 9.06
C ARG A 81 -1.13 0.62 9.23
N THR A 82 -0.07 0.61 8.43
CA THR A 82 0.92 1.68 8.38
C THR A 82 1.74 1.59 7.11
N VAL A 83 2.47 2.66 6.79
CA VAL A 83 3.49 2.72 5.75
C VAL A 83 4.82 3.09 6.39
N VAL A 84 5.91 2.50 5.92
CA VAL A 84 7.26 2.83 6.35
C VAL A 84 8.04 3.30 5.13
N ASN A 85 8.58 4.51 5.16
CA ASN A 85 9.54 4.96 4.15
C ASN A 85 10.88 4.27 4.42
N MET A 86 11.39 3.51 3.45
CA MET A 86 12.62 2.72 3.57
C MET A 86 13.85 3.45 3.00
N SER A 87 13.66 4.62 2.40
CA SER A 87 14.70 5.37 1.68
C SER A 87 15.44 6.39 2.56
N THR A 88 15.43 6.21 3.89
CA THR A 88 16.11 7.08 4.87
C THR A 88 17.51 6.61 5.23
#